data_AF-A0A929ZUU3-F1
#
_entry.id   AF-A0A929ZUU3-F1
#
_cell.length_a   1.000
_cell.length_b   1.000
_cell.length_c   1.000
_cell.angle_alpha   90.00
_cell.angle_beta   90.00
_cell.angle_gamma   90.00
#
_symmetry.space_group_name_H-M   'P 1'
#
loop_
_entity.id
_entity.type
_entity.pdbx_description
1 polymer ?
#
loop_
_entity_poly.entity_id
_entity_poly.type
_entity_poly.pdbx_seq_one_letter_code
_entity_poly.pdbx_strand_id
1 'polypeptide(L)'
;MNILNKKNAVVLGLSSSLLFTSCEAVKNSNNTQRGVAIGAASGAVIGGILGNNIGKGGNAALGAVLGGIVGGAAGGIIGNKMDKQAREIKTALPGAEVERVNEGIKVTMKENMVNFAFNSSELSSATKTNLDKLAKVLVNNPDTNINIYGHTDSKGTDAYNMT
;
A
#
# COMPACT_ATOMS: atom_id res chain seq x y z
N MET A 1 6.64 39.29 -32.15
CA MET A 1 6.09 37.93 -32.40
C MET A 1 5.75 37.31 -31.05
N ASN A 2 4.53 37.58 -30.54
CA ASN A 2 4.10 37.11 -29.21
C ASN A 2 3.41 35.75 -29.35
N ILE A 3 4.19 34.66 -29.36
CA ILE A 3 3.66 33.31 -29.67
C ILE A 3 3.20 32.55 -28.40
N LEU A 4 3.52 33.02 -27.19
CA LEU A 4 3.16 32.31 -25.97
C LEU A 4 1.86 32.85 -25.35
N ASN A 5 0.73 32.27 -25.79
CA ASN A 5 -0.55 32.45 -25.12
C ASN A 5 -0.46 31.90 -23.68
N LYS A 6 -1.02 32.60 -22.67
CA LYS A 6 -1.03 32.16 -21.26
C LYS A 6 -1.51 30.72 -21.08
N LYS A 7 -2.46 30.28 -21.92
CA LYS A 7 -2.95 28.89 -21.94
C LYS A 7 -1.87 27.89 -22.36
N ASN A 8 -1.06 28.22 -23.37
CA ASN A 8 0.03 27.38 -23.86
C ASN A 8 1.22 27.37 -22.87
N ALA A 9 1.47 28.48 -22.17
CA ALA A 9 2.50 28.55 -21.13
C ALA A 9 2.16 27.68 -19.90
N VAL A 10 0.89 27.59 -19.51
CA VAL A 10 0.44 26.69 -18.42
C VAL A 10 0.56 25.22 -18.85
N VAL A 11 0.19 24.87 -20.08
CA VAL A 11 0.33 23.50 -20.60
C VAL A 11 1.80 23.08 -20.72
N LEU A 12 2.67 23.97 -21.22
CA LEU A 12 4.13 23.72 -21.29
C LEU A 12 4.77 23.63 -19.90
N GLY A 13 4.32 24.43 -18.93
CA GLY A 13 4.80 24.37 -17.55
C GLY A 13 4.38 23.09 -16.81
N LEU A 14 3.14 22.62 -17.01
CA LEU A 14 2.61 21.39 -16.41
C LEU A 14 3.26 20.13 -17.00
N SER A 15 3.51 20.13 -18.31
CA SER A 15 4.24 19.04 -18.98
C SER A 15 5.69 18.95 -18.50
N SER A 16 6.36 20.09 -18.27
CA SER A 16 7.73 20.11 -17.75
C SER A 16 7.84 19.70 -16.27
N SER A 17 6.84 19.95 -15.43
CA SER A 17 6.87 19.53 -14.02
C SER A 17 6.57 18.04 -13.81
N LEU A 18 5.82 17.42 -14.74
CA LEU A 18 5.62 15.97 -14.79
C LEU A 18 6.92 15.21 -15.11
N LEU A 19 7.85 15.83 -15.85
CA LEU A 19 9.15 15.23 -16.19
C LEU A 19 10.11 15.16 -14.99
N PHE A 20 9.94 16.00 -13.97
CA PHE A 20 10.76 15.99 -12.76
C PHE A 20 10.18 15.13 -11.62
N THR A 21 8.91 14.72 -11.72
CA THR A 21 8.34 13.71 -10.81
C THR A 21 8.55 12.33 -11.43
N SER A 22 9.81 11.90 -11.53
CA SER A 22 10.10 10.56 -12.02
C SER A 22 9.43 9.55 -11.09
N CYS A 23 8.83 8.50 -11.65
CA CYS A 23 8.31 7.38 -10.86
C CYS A 23 9.38 6.81 -9.92
N GLU A 24 10.67 6.97 -10.26
CA GLU A 24 11.81 6.62 -9.41
C GLU A 24 11.91 7.45 -8.13
N ALA A 25 11.67 8.77 -8.18
CA ALA A 25 11.68 9.60 -6.97
C ALA A 25 10.57 9.18 -5.99
N VAL A 26 9.40 8.81 -6.50
CA VAL A 26 8.29 8.30 -5.68
C VAL A 26 8.59 6.89 -5.16
N LYS A 27 9.19 6.01 -5.98
CA LYS A 27 9.58 4.65 -5.58
C LYS A 27 10.72 4.62 -4.56
N ASN A 28 11.63 5.58 -4.60
CA ASN A 28 12.77 5.69 -3.68
C ASN A 28 12.47 6.50 -2.41
N SER A 29 11.23 6.97 -2.23
CA SER A 29 10.79 7.68 -1.03
C SER A 29 10.31 6.72 0.07
N ASN A 30 10.28 7.19 1.32
CA ASN A 30 9.73 6.38 2.42
C ASN A 30 8.22 6.11 2.20
N ASN A 31 7.68 5.02 2.77
CA ASN A 31 6.30 4.55 2.52
C ASN A 31 5.25 5.64 2.77
N THR A 32 5.42 6.45 3.82
CA THR A 32 4.52 7.55 4.13
C THR A 32 4.58 8.66 3.06
N GLN A 33 5.78 9.05 2.62
CA GLN A 33 5.94 10.06 1.57
C GLN A 33 5.37 9.57 0.23
N ARG A 34 5.59 8.29 -0.08
CA ARG A 34 4.97 7.62 -1.24
C ARG A 34 3.45 7.69 -1.16
N GLY A 35 2.86 7.38 0.00
CA GLY A 35 1.42 7.49 0.24
C GLY A 35 0.89 8.92 0.06
N VAL A 36 1.58 9.92 0.62
CA VAL A 36 1.24 11.34 0.42
C VAL A 36 1.28 11.72 -1.06
N ALA A 37 2.34 11.35 -1.77
CA ALA A 37 2.52 11.71 -3.18
C ALA A 37 1.46 11.06 -4.07
N ILE A 38 1.22 9.75 -3.91
CA ILE A 38 0.21 9.00 -4.68
C ILE A 38 -1.20 9.52 -4.34
N GLY A 39 -1.50 9.72 -3.06
CA GLY A 39 -2.77 10.24 -2.60
C GLY A 39 -3.02 11.66 -3.11
N ALA A 40 -2.02 12.53 -3.10
CA ALA A 40 -2.15 13.90 -3.59
C ALA A 40 -2.34 13.96 -5.11
N ALA A 41 -1.58 13.17 -5.86
CA ALA A 41 -1.72 13.13 -7.32
C ALA A 41 -3.09 12.58 -7.74
N SER A 42 -3.49 11.43 -7.19
CA SER A 42 -4.79 10.81 -7.49
C SER A 42 -5.96 11.69 -7.02
N GLY A 43 -5.88 12.23 -5.81
CA GLY A 43 -6.85 13.15 -5.25
C GLY A 43 -7.00 14.43 -6.07
N ALA A 44 -5.91 14.98 -6.62
CA ALA A 44 -5.98 16.17 -7.45
C ALA A 44 -6.64 15.91 -8.81
N VAL A 45 -6.38 14.76 -9.42
CA VAL A 45 -7.05 14.37 -10.68
C VAL A 45 -8.56 14.21 -10.44
N ILE A 46 -8.95 13.43 -9.43
CA ILE A 46 -10.35 13.19 -9.10
C ILE A 46 -11.03 14.51 -8.71
N GLY A 47 -10.42 15.26 -7.80
CA GLY A 47 -10.93 16.54 -7.33
C GLY A 47 -11.06 17.58 -8.45
N GLY A 48 -10.15 17.60 -9.42
CA GLY A 48 -10.23 18.49 -10.57
C GLY A 48 -11.39 18.15 -11.51
N ILE A 49 -11.63 16.86 -11.75
CA ILE A 49 -12.78 16.39 -12.53
C ILE A 49 -14.09 16.77 -11.81
N LEU A 50 -14.20 16.47 -10.52
CA LEU A 50 -15.41 16.79 -9.74
C LEU A 50 -15.62 18.31 -9.64
N GLY A 51 -14.57 19.08 -9.34
CA GLY A 51 -14.66 20.54 -9.25
C GLY A 51 -15.05 21.22 -10.57
N ASN A 52 -14.77 20.58 -11.71
CA ASN A 52 -15.21 21.09 -13.01
C ASN A 52 -16.68 20.79 -13.31
N ASN A 53 -17.22 19.68 -12.79
CA ASN A 53 -18.55 19.15 -13.14
C ASN A 53 -19.64 19.41 -12.08
N ILE A 54 -19.26 19.68 -10.83
CA ILE A 54 -20.21 19.92 -9.72
C ILE A 54 -20.47 21.43 -9.54
N GLY A 55 -21.74 21.80 -9.42
CA GLY A 55 -22.19 23.18 -9.20
C GLY A 55 -22.29 23.99 -10.50
N LYS A 56 -21.84 25.25 -10.48
CA LYS A 56 -21.86 26.15 -11.66
C LYS A 56 -20.79 25.81 -12.71
N GLY A 57 -20.02 24.75 -12.50
CA GLY A 57 -18.91 24.33 -13.36
C GLY A 57 -17.69 25.26 -13.30
N GLY A 58 -16.57 24.82 -13.88
CA GLY A 58 -15.38 25.66 -14.09
C GLY A 58 -14.41 25.78 -12.91
N ASN A 59 -14.63 25.09 -11.79
CA ASN A 59 -13.76 25.14 -10.61
C ASN A 59 -12.74 23.97 -10.57
N ALA A 60 -12.26 23.52 -11.73
CA ALA A 60 -11.33 22.40 -11.85
C ALA A 60 -10.05 22.61 -11.04
N ALA A 61 -9.46 23.81 -11.09
CA ALA A 61 -8.23 24.12 -10.35
C ALA A 61 -8.42 24.06 -8.83
N LEU A 62 -9.55 24.62 -8.34
CA LEU A 62 -9.88 24.59 -6.92
C LEU A 62 -10.15 23.16 -6.44
N GLY A 63 -10.93 22.40 -7.22
CA GLY A 63 -11.21 21.00 -6.94
C GLY A 63 -9.94 20.14 -6.93
N ALA A 64 -8.99 20.40 -7.84
CA ALA A 64 -7.72 19.68 -7.89
C ALA A 64 -6.84 19.97 -6.67
N VAL A 65 -6.74 21.23 -6.24
CA VAL A 65 -5.96 21.57 -5.03
C VAL A 65 -6.58 20.94 -3.78
N LEU A 66 -7.90 21.05 -3.61
CA LEU A 66 -8.59 20.45 -2.47
C LEU A 66 -8.48 18.93 -2.46
N GLY A 67 -8.73 18.30 -3.61
CA GLY A 67 -8.62 16.86 -3.77
C GLY A 67 -7.19 16.37 -3.51
N GLY A 68 -6.17 17.10 -3.96
CA GLY A 68 -4.77 16.75 -3.71
C GLY A 68 -4.37 16.88 -2.25
N ILE A 69 -4.82 17.91 -1.53
CA ILE A 69 -4.55 18.04 -0.09
C ILE A 69 -5.24 16.91 0.68
N VAL A 70 -6.52 16.65 0.41
CA VAL A 70 -7.29 15.59 1.08
C VAL A 70 -6.70 14.21 0.78
N GLY A 71 -6.43 13.92 -0.49
CA GLY A 71 -5.83 12.66 -0.91
C GLY A 71 -4.42 12.47 -0.36
N GLY A 72 -3.59 13.52 -0.34
CA GLY A 72 -2.25 13.47 0.23
C GLY A 72 -2.24 13.26 1.73
N ALA A 73 -3.10 13.97 2.47
CA ALA A 73 -3.24 13.78 3.91
C ALA A 73 -3.72 12.36 4.25
N ALA A 74 -4.75 11.87 3.54
CA ALA A 74 -5.25 10.51 3.70
C ALA A 74 -4.16 9.47 3.40
N GLY A 75 -3.45 9.62 2.28
CA GLY A 75 -2.35 8.73 1.88
C GLY A 75 -1.21 8.71 2.88
N GLY A 76 -0.87 9.84 3.51
CA GLY A 76 0.12 9.92 4.58
C GLY A 76 -0.32 9.20 5.86
N ILE A 77 -1.58 9.37 6.27
CA ILE A 77 -2.13 8.68 7.45
C ILE A 77 -2.15 7.16 7.24
N ILE A 78 -2.61 6.70 6.07
CA ILE A 78 -2.64 5.28 5.70
C ILE A 78 -1.22 4.71 5.68
N GLY A 79 -0.28 5.41 5.05
CA GLY A 79 1.13 5.03 5.02
C GLY A 79 1.70 4.83 6.42
N ASN A 80 1.47 5.77 7.33
CA ASN A 80 1.97 5.69 8.71
C ASN A 80 1.31 4.56 9.52
N LYS A 81 -0.02 4.35 9.36
CA LYS A 81 -0.73 3.22 10.01
C LYS A 81 -0.14 1.88 9.57
N MET A 82 0.10 1.70 8.28
CA MET A 82 0.68 0.47 7.76
C MET A 82 2.14 0.26 8.20
N ASP A 83 2.93 1.32 8.35
CA ASP A 83 4.30 1.21 8.89
C ASP A 83 4.27 0.77 10.36
N LYS A 84 3.29 1.26 11.13
CA LYS A 84 3.05 0.84 12.51
C LYS A 84 2.65 -0.63 12.58
N GLN A 85 1.69 -1.06 11.76
CA GLN A 85 1.25 -2.46 11.70
C GLN A 85 2.41 -3.41 11.32
N ALA A 86 3.20 -3.06 10.30
CA ALA A 86 4.37 -3.87 9.92
C ALA A 86 5.37 -4.02 11.07
N ARG A 87 5.59 -2.94 11.84
CA ARG A 87 6.44 -2.96 13.03
C ARG A 87 5.86 -3.84 14.13
N GLU A 88 4.57 -3.73 14.41
CA GLU A 88 3.87 -4.56 15.40
C GLU A 88 3.95 -6.04 15.04
N ILE A 89 3.76 -6.40 13.77
CA ILE A 89 3.93 -7.78 13.27
C ILE A 89 5.37 -8.25 13.50
N LYS A 90 6.36 -7.44 13.12
CA LYS A 90 7.79 -7.76 13.28
C LYS A 90 8.16 -7.97 14.75
N THR A 91 7.57 -7.20 15.66
CA THR A 91 7.76 -7.35 17.12
C THR A 91 7.04 -8.57 17.67
N ALA A 92 5.82 -8.86 17.21
CA ALA A 92 5.03 -9.99 17.66
C ALA A 92 5.61 -11.34 17.20
N LEU A 93 6.23 -11.35 16.02
CA LEU A 93 6.79 -12.53 15.36
C LEU A 93 8.30 -12.37 15.09
N PRO A 94 9.16 -12.43 16.13
CA PRO A 94 10.60 -12.39 15.94
C PRO A 94 11.04 -13.62 15.13
N GLY A 95 11.50 -13.40 13.90
CA GLY A 95 11.91 -14.46 12.96
C GLY A 95 11.09 -14.53 11.67
N ALA A 96 9.90 -13.89 11.63
CA ALA A 96 9.15 -13.72 10.40
C ALA A 96 9.79 -12.62 9.55
N GLU A 97 9.81 -12.81 8.23
CA GLU A 97 10.20 -11.74 7.31
C GLU A 97 8.99 -10.87 7.03
N VAL A 98 9.11 -9.58 7.34
CA VAL A 98 8.04 -8.60 7.19
C VAL A 98 8.50 -7.53 6.22
N GLU A 99 7.84 -7.47 5.07
CA GLU A 99 8.20 -6.58 3.97
C GLU A 99 7.01 -5.72 3.55
N ARG A 100 7.30 -4.48 3.18
CA ARG A 100 6.33 -3.59 2.53
C ARG A 100 6.36 -3.88 1.04
N VAL A 101 5.24 -4.35 0.50
CA VAL A 101 5.11 -4.67 -0.92
C VAL A 101 3.93 -3.87 -1.47
N ASN A 102 4.22 -2.89 -2.33
CA ASN A 102 3.24 -1.94 -2.84
C ASN A 102 2.47 -1.26 -1.68
N GLU A 103 1.15 -1.41 -1.65
CA GLU A 103 0.27 -0.92 -0.58
C GLU A 103 -0.06 -2.00 0.47
N GLY A 104 0.66 -3.13 0.47
CA GLY A 104 0.45 -4.26 1.36
C GLY A 104 1.63 -4.52 2.29
N ILE A 105 1.42 -5.42 3.24
CA ILE A 105 2.47 -6.02 4.08
C ILE A 105 2.53 -7.50 3.73
N LYS A 106 3.69 -7.96 3.25
CA LYS A 106 3.97 -9.38 3.06
C LYS A 106 4.65 -9.91 4.32
N VAL A 107 4.07 -10.96 4.89
CA VAL A 107 4.63 -11.65 6.05
C VAL A 107 4.97 -13.07 5.64
N THR A 108 6.26 -13.40 5.63
CA THR A 108 6.73 -14.76 5.37
C THR A 108 7.05 -15.43 6.70
N MET A 109 6.27 -16.44 7.06
CA MET A 109 6.52 -17.28 8.22
C MET A 109 7.37 -18.49 7.78
N LYS A 110 8.54 -18.64 8.37
CA LYS A 110 9.46 -19.75 8.05
C LYS A 110 9.01 -21.05 8.70
N GLU A 111 9.56 -22.17 8.24
CA GLU A 111 9.22 -23.53 8.68
C GLU A 111 9.35 -23.72 10.21
N ASN A 112 10.25 -23.01 10.88
CA ASN A 112 10.40 -23.06 12.34
C ASN A 112 9.30 -22.33 13.12
N MET A 113 8.39 -21.61 12.45
CA MET A 113 7.32 -20.83 13.07
C MET A 113 5.95 -21.46 12.87
N VAL A 114 5.71 -21.97 11.66
CA VAL A 114 4.49 -22.66 11.26
C VAL A 114 4.90 -23.92 10.52
N ASN A 115 4.87 -25.05 11.23
CA ASN A 115 5.07 -26.36 10.65
C ASN A 115 3.86 -27.24 10.96
N PHE A 116 3.63 -28.19 10.08
CA PHE A 116 2.67 -29.26 10.28
C PHE A 116 3.41 -30.58 10.44
N ALA A 117 2.83 -31.52 11.18
CA ALA A 117 3.36 -32.88 11.22
C ALA A 117 3.20 -33.56 9.86
N PHE A 118 4.00 -34.59 9.59
CA PHE A 118 3.93 -35.34 8.33
C PHE A 118 2.50 -35.83 8.08
N ASN A 119 1.96 -35.51 6.90
CA ASN A 119 0.60 -35.86 6.49
C ASN A 119 -0.50 -35.39 7.47
N SER A 120 -0.33 -34.23 8.10
CA SER A 120 -1.28 -33.64 9.02
C SER A 120 -1.49 -32.16 8.72
N SER A 121 -2.70 -31.66 8.97
CA SER A 121 -3.04 -30.23 8.97
C SER A 121 -3.17 -29.68 10.40
N GLU A 122 -2.79 -30.46 11.41
CA GLU A 122 -2.88 -30.05 12.81
C GLU A 122 -1.75 -29.09 13.19
N LEU A 123 -2.12 -27.98 13.81
CA LEU A 123 -1.18 -26.99 14.31
C LEU A 123 -0.62 -27.44 15.66
N SER A 124 0.71 -27.40 15.79
CA SER A 124 1.38 -27.57 17.08
C SER A 124 1.00 -26.47 18.08
N SER A 125 1.12 -26.75 19.38
CA SER A 125 0.87 -25.73 20.43
C SER A 125 1.77 -24.50 20.29
N ALA A 126 3.02 -24.69 19.86
CA ALA A 126 3.95 -23.59 19.59
C ALA A 126 3.48 -22.73 18.41
N THR A 127 3.02 -23.38 17.33
CA THR A 127 2.46 -22.69 16.15
C THR A 127 1.20 -21.92 16.51
N LYS A 128 0.26 -22.50 17.26
CA LYS A 128 -0.92 -21.80 17.77
C LYS A 128 -0.53 -20.54 18.56
N THR A 129 0.44 -20.66 19.46
CA THR A 129 0.94 -19.52 20.25
C THR A 129 1.51 -18.40 19.37
N ASN A 130 2.23 -18.73 18.30
CA ASN A 130 2.74 -17.72 17.35
C ASN A 130 1.60 -17.07 16.56
N LEU A 131 0.66 -17.87 16.05
CA LEU A 131 -0.51 -17.38 15.33
C LEU A 131 -1.40 -16.50 16.22
N ASP A 132 -1.54 -16.80 17.51
CA ASP A 132 -2.29 -15.97 18.47
C ASP A 132 -1.65 -14.58 18.64
N LYS A 133 -0.32 -14.49 18.63
CA LYS A 133 0.39 -13.20 18.68
C LYS A 133 0.10 -12.39 17.42
N LEU A 134 0.14 -13.03 16.25
CA LEU A 134 -0.23 -12.38 14.99
C LEU A 134 -1.70 -11.94 14.99
N ALA A 135 -2.60 -12.82 15.44
CA ALA A 135 -4.03 -12.55 15.51
C ALA A 135 -4.33 -11.31 16.35
N LYS A 136 -3.64 -11.09 17.47
CA LYS A 136 -3.78 -9.85 18.26
C LYS A 136 -3.41 -8.60 17.47
N VAL A 137 -2.34 -8.65 16.67
CA VAL A 137 -1.96 -7.52 15.80
C VAL A 137 -3.03 -7.29 14.73
N LEU A 138 -3.55 -8.35 14.13
CA LEU A 138 -4.59 -8.26 13.09
C LEU A 138 -5.92 -7.71 13.63
N VAL A 139 -6.35 -8.15 14.81
CA VAL A 139 -7.57 -7.63 15.48
C VAL A 139 -7.45 -6.13 15.79
N ASN A 140 -6.25 -5.66 16.14
CA ASN A 140 -5.98 -4.24 16.36
C ASN A 140 -5.90 -3.42 15.06
N ASN A 141 -5.93 -4.08 13.89
CA ASN A 141 -5.86 -3.45 12.57
C ASN A 141 -7.02 -3.95 11.67
N PRO A 142 -8.29 -3.68 12.03
CA PRO A 142 -9.47 -4.29 11.41
C PRO A 142 -9.70 -3.86 9.95
N ASP A 143 -9.14 -2.73 9.53
CA ASP A 143 -9.28 -2.18 8.17
C ASP A 143 -8.37 -2.89 7.14
N THR A 144 -7.93 -4.13 7.41
CA THR A 144 -6.96 -4.87 6.59
C THR A 144 -7.59 -6.12 6.00
N ASN A 145 -7.47 -6.30 4.68
CA ASN A 145 -7.79 -7.58 4.04
C ASN A 145 -6.63 -8.57 4.22
N ILE A 146 -6.95 -9.81 4.61
CA ILE A 146 -5.95 -10.85 4.91
C ILE A 146 -6.03 -11.93 3.83
N ASN A 147 -4.92 -12.16 3.13
CA ASN A 147 -4.75 -13.25 2.19
C ASN A 147 -3.68 -14.21 2.73
N ILE A 148 -4.01 -15.50 2.81
CA ILE A 148 -3.11 -16.53 3.36
C ILE A 148 -2.75 -17.50 2.23
N TYR A 149 -1.46 -17.75 2.05
CA TYR A 149 -0.92 -18.68 1.06
C TYR A 149 -0.06 -19.72 1.78
N GLY A 150 -0.34 -20.99 1.53
CA GLY A 150 0.50 -22.12 1.97
C GLY A 150 1.39 -22.60 0.83
N HIS A 151 2.61 -23.02 1.13
CA HIS A 151 3.54 -23.63 0.17
C HIS A 151 4.06 -24.95 0.75
N THR A 152 4.28 -25.93 -0.11
CA THR A 152 4.88 -27.23 0.22
C THR A 152 6.29 -27.32 -0.38
N ASP A 153 7.02 -28.38 -0.05
CA ASP A 153 8.26 -28.70 -0.74
C ASP A 153 8.00 -29.24 -2.16
N SER A 154 9.06 -29.55 -2.89
CA SER A 154 9.00 -30.06 -4.27
C SER A 154 8.78 -31.58 -4.36
N LYS A 155 8.42 -32.26 -3.26
CA LYS A 155 8.18 -33.71 -3.27
C LYS A 155 6.71 -34.00 -3.46
N GLY A 156 6.41 -35.14 -4.10
CA GLY A 156 5.03 -35.53 -4.42
C GLY A 156 4.52 -34.95 -5.73
N THR A 157 3.22 -35.11 -5.98
CA THR A 157 2.55 -34.53 -7.16
C THR A 157 1.93 -33.18 -6.80
N ASP A 158 1.75 -32.29 -7.78
CA ASP A 158 1.08 -31.00 -7.55
C ASP A 158 -0.30 -31.20 -6.90
N ALA A 159 -1.05 -32.22 -7.35
CA ALA A 159 -2.35 -32.56 -6.78
C ALA A 159 -2.27 -32.94 -5.30
N TYR A 160 -1.25 -33.70 -4.90
CA TYR A 160 -1.00 -34.05 -3.49
C TYR A 160 -0.56 -32.84 -2.66
N ASN A 161 0.17 -31.90 -3.27
CA ASN A 161 0.66 -30.69 -2.61
C ASN A 161 -0.40 -29.57 -2.49
N MET A 162 -1.53 -29.70 -3.18
CA MET A 162 -2.66 -28.75 -3.15
C MET A 162 -3.84 -29.19 -2.28
N THR A 163 -3.82 -30.42 -1.76
CA THR A 163 -4.80 -30.96 -0.79
C THR A 163 -4.39 -30.66 0.64
#